data_AF-A0A3G9H3Z6-F1
#
_entry.id   AF-A0A3G9H3Z6-F1
#
_cell.length_a   1.000
_cell.length_b   1.000
_cell.length_c   1.000
_cell.angle_alpha   90.00
_cell.angle_beta   90.00
_cell.angle_gamma   90.00
#
_symmetry.space_group_name_H-M   'P 1'
#
loop_
_entity.id
_entity.type
_entity.pdbx_description
1 polymer ?
#
loop_
_entity_poly.entity_id
_entity_poly.type
_entity_poly.pdbx_seq_one_letter_code
_entity_poly.pdbx_strand_id
1 'polypeptide(L)'
;MKILPRRYIRYKGVNSFFTGLTVGAVFTIYAALDPSIFSLGGIALAVGMLVVAKYYEKILNLRIFYKISLFVEFVMLVLVLWYLVMPYGYTTALLVYLGYQLTFMFGSYLVRAETLFLKRKKILSWLDMAKQAGYLAGMVVSWIFYKALVYFWAVTEHQIQVYYLHWLLLVTELSIIALLVGSFEKVKKRASVR
;
A
#
# COMPACT_ATOMS: atom_id res chain seq x y z
N MET A 1 -12.37 -9.85 -17.26
CA MET A 1 -11.93 -8.57 -16.64
C MET A 1 -10.87 -7.97 -17.54
N LYS A 2 -10.66 -6.66 -17.48
CA LYS A 2 -9.59 -5.98 -18.21
C LYS A 2 -9.02 -4.86 -17.33
N ILE A 3 -7.72 -4.63 -17.40
CA ILE A 3 -7.07 -3.47 -16.78
C ILE A 3 -7.13 -2.29 -17.74
N LEU A 4 -7.47 -1.11 -17.22
CA LEU A 4 -7.37 0.17 -17.91
C LEU A 4 -6.03 0.82 -17.57
N PRO A 5 -5.01 0.80 -18.47
CA PRO A 5 -3.65 1.16 -18.10
C PRO A 5 -3.49 2.58 -17.53
N ARG A 6 -4.18 3.57 -18.11
CA ARG A 6 -4.11 4.97 -17.63
C ARG A 6 -4.63 5.13 -16.21
N ARG A 7 -5.74 4.47 -15.86
CA ARG A 7 -6.32 4.52 -14.51
C ARG A 7 -5.45 3.75 -13.54
N TYR A 8 -4.94 2.59 -13.96
CA TYR A 8 -4.05 1.76 -13.17
C TYR A 8 -2.73 2.47 -12.81
N ILE A 9 -2.14 3.21 -13.75
CA ILE A 9 -0.94 4.04 -13.49
C ILE A 9 -1.24 5.11 -12.45
N ARG A 10 -2.40 5.79 -12.52
CA ARG A 10 -2.81 6.77 -11.51
C ARG A 10 -2.98 6.13 -10.13
N TYR A 11 -3.68 5.00 -10.05
CA TYR A 11 -3.80 4.19 -8.83
C TYR A 11 -2.41 3.91 -8.24
N LYS A 12 -1.48 3.37 -9.03
CA LYS A 12 -0.14 3.04 -8.53
C LYS A 12 0.68 4.26 -8.11
N GLY A 13 0.53 5.39 -8.80
CA GLY A 13 1.14 6.65 -8.36
C GLY A 13 0.64 7.09 -6.99
N VAL A 14 -0.69 7.08 -6.75
CA VAL A 14 -1.27 7.46 -5.45
C VAL A 14 -0.94 6.44 -4.36
N ASN A 15 -0.90 5.14 -4.70
CA ASN A 15 -0.48 4.08 -3.78
C ASN A 15 0.99 4.26 -3.34
N SER A 16 1.90 4.61 -4.26
CA SER A 16 3.28 4.94 -3.91
C SER A 16 3.40 6.26 -3.15
N PHE A 17 2.53 7.25 -3.41
CA PHE A 17 2.44 8.47 -2.61
C PHE A 17 2.09 8.18 -1.14
N PHE A 18 1.12 7.30 -0.89
CA PHE A 18 0.84 6.80 0.46
C PHE A 18 2.08 6.18 1.10
N THR A 19 2.79 5.31 0.38
CA THR A 19 4.05 4.73 0.89
C THR A 19 5.04 5.81 1.29
N GLY A 20 5.24 6.83 0.43
CA GLY A 20 6.12 7.96 0.70
C GLY A 20 5.71 8.76 1.95
N LEU A 21 4.41 8.94 2.19
CA LEU A 21 3.91 9.58 3.40
C LEU A 21 4.27 8.78 4.67
N THR A 22 4.16 7.44 4.60
CA THR A 22 4.31 6.57 5.78
C THR A 22 5.75 6.34 6.25
N VAL A 23 6.76 6.55 5.40
CA VAL A 23 8.16 6.14 5.69
C VAL A 23 8.65 6.64 7.04
N GLY A 24 8.44 7.92 7.34
CA GLY A 24 8.88 8.52 8.61
C GLY A 24 8.04 8.06 9.81
N ALA A 25 6.74 7.84 9.60
CA ALA A 25 5.81 7.46 10.67
C ALA A 25 6.14 6.08 11.27
N VAL A 26 6.61 5.16 10.43
CA VAL A 26 6.92 3.78 10.85
C VAL A 26 7.92 3.75 12.00
N PHE A 27 8.94 4.62 12.01
CA PHE A 27 9.92 4.68 13.10
C PHE A 27 9.29 5.01 14.46
N THR A 28 8.34 5.94 14.49
CA THR A 28 7.63 6.30 15.72
C THR A 28 6.67 5.20 16.16
N ILE A 29 5.98 4.55 15.22
CA ILE A 29 5.05 3.45 15.54
C ILE A 29 5.81 2.25 16.10
N TYR A 30 6.93 1.88 15.46
CA TYR A 30 7.71 0.69 15.78
C TYR A 30 8.64 0.85 16.97
N ALA A 31 8.79 2.06 17.52
CA ALA A 31 9.65 2.32 18.67
C ALA A 31 9.32 1.46 19.90
N ALA A 32 8.08 0.94 19.99
CA ALA A 32 7.65 0.06 21.08
C ALA A 32 8.02 -1.42 20.88
N LEU A 33 8.57 -1.83 19.74
CA LEU A 33 8.88 -3.23 19.42
C LEU A 33 10.37 -3.53 19.59
N ASP A 34 10.67 -4.70 20.17
CA ASP A 34 12.04 -5.19 20.29
C ASP A 34 12.63 -5.62 18.94
N PRO A 35 13.96 -5.45 18.74
CA PRO A 35 14.67 -5.91 17.54
C PRO A 35 14.40 -7.39 17.16
N SER A 36 14.22 -8.27 18.15
CA SER A 36 13.95 -9.70 17.95
C SER A 36 12.62 -9.96 17.23
N ILE A 37 11.62 -9.10 17.43
CA ILE A 37 10.31 -9.19 16.78
C ILE A 37 10.45 -8.97 15.27
N PHE A 38 11.32 -8.05 14.85
CA PHE A 38 11.59 -7.80 13.43
C PHE A 38 12.23 -9.00 12.74
N SER A 39 13.12 -9.71 13.43
CA SER A 39 13.72 -10.95 12.94
C SER A 39 12.68 -12.05 12.77
N LEU A 40 11.80 -12.23 13.78
CA LEU A 40 10.74 -13.22 13.72
C LEU A 40 9.74 -12.92 12.58
N GLY A 41 9.32 -11.66 12.45
CA GLY A 41 8.45 -11.24 11.35
C GLY A 41 9.12 -11.36 9.99
N GLY A 42 10.43 -11.12 9.89
CA GLY A 42 11.20 -11.36 8.67
C GLY A 42 11.23 -12.84 8.25
N ILE A 43 11.39 -13.76 9.20
CA ILE A 43 11.29 -15.21 8.95
C ILE A 43 9.88 -15.56 8.47
N ALA A 44 8.85 -15.09 9.17
CA ALA A 44 7.46 -15.33 8.80
C ALA A 44 7.13 -14.78 7.40
N LEU A 45 7.61 -13.58 7.07
CA LEU A 45 7.49 -12.96 5.74
C LEU A 45 8.16 -13.84 4.68
N ALA A 46 9.39 -14.30 4.91
CA ALA A 46 10.12 -15.15 3.96
C ALA A 46 9.38 -16.46 3.68
N VAL A 47 8.88 -17.13 4.72
CA VAL A 47 8.05 -18.33 4.58
C VAL A 47 6.77 -18.02 3.82
N GLY A 48 6.08 -16.93 4.16
CA GLY A 48 4.86 -16.48 3.48
C GLY A 48 5.08 -16.22 1.99
N MET A 49 6.18 -15.56 1.62
CA MET A 49 6.55 -15.34 0.22
C MET A 49 6.80 -16.66 -0.53
N LEU A 50 7.44 -17.65 0.10
CA LEU A 50 7.63 -18.99 -0.50
C LEU A 50 6.29 -19.69 -0.73
N VAL A 51 5.36 -19.60 0.23
CA VAL A 51 4.02 -20.16 0.09
C VAL A 51 3.29 -19.49 -1.07
N VAL A 52 3.29 -18.15 -1.14
CA VAL A 52 2.67 -17.39 -2.24
C VAL A 52 3.28 -17.78 -3.59
N ALA A 53 4.60 -17.91 -3.67
CA ALA A 53 5.31 -18.33 -4.88
C ALA A 53 4.93 -19.73 -5.37
N LYS A 54 4.77 -20.70 -4.45
CA LYS A 54 4.34 -22.07 -4.77
C LYS A 54 2.99 -22.12 -5.48
N TYR A 55 2.11 -21.16 -5.23
CA TYR A 55 0.77 -21.12 -5.81
C TYR A 55 0.63 -20.27 -7.07
N TYR A 56 1.72 -19.72 -7.63
CA TYR A 56 1.69 -18.82 -8.77
C TYR A 56 0.86 -19.31 -9.95
N GLU A 57 0.97 -20.60 -10.31
CA GLU A 57 0.19 -21.16 -11.42
C GLU A 57 -1.33 -20.98 -11.24
N LYS A 58 -1.81 -21.02 -10.00
CA LYS A 58 -3.23 -20.85 -9.66
C LYS A 58 -3.60 -19.37 -9.51
N ILE A 59 -2.75 -18.58 -8.86
CA ILE A 59 -3.07 -17.20 -8.48
C ILE A 59 -2.75 -16.15 -9.54
N LEU A 60 -1.92 -16.46 -10.54
CA LEU A 60 -1.46 -15.51 -11.56
C LEU A 60 -2.46 -15.38 -12.71
N ASN A 61 -3.68 -14.98 -12.37
CA ASN A 61 -4.74 -14.60 -13.30
C ASN A 61 -5.34 -13.25 -12.91
N LEU A 62 -5.95 -12.57 -13.88
CA LEU A 62 -6.40 -11.20 -13.71
C LEU A 62 -7.46 -11.00 -12.62
N ARG A 63 -8.31 -12.02 -12.40
CA ARG A 63 -9.38 -11.95 -11.39
C ARG A 63 -8.80 -12.04 -9.98
N ILE A 64 -7.86 -12.97 -9.76
CA ILE A 64 -7.19 -13.12 -8.47
C ILE A 64 -6.26 -11.93 -8.20
N PHE A 65 -5.56 -11.44 -9.23
CA PHE A 65 -4.74 -10.24 -9.12
C PHE A 65 -5.51 -9.06 -8.56
N TYR A 66 -6.67 -8.73 -9.13
CA TYR A 66 -7.54 -7.68 -8.60
C TYR A 66 -7.99 -7.93 -7.17
N LYS A 67 -8.38 -9.17 -6.83
CA LYS A 67 -8.81 -9.52 -5.47
C LYS A 67 -7.68 -9.35 -4.46
N ILE A 68 -6.46 -9.79 -4.80
CA ILE A 68 -5.28 -9.65 -3.94
C ILE A 68 -4.88 -8.19 -3.81
N SER A 69 -4.87 -7.42 -4.91
CA SER A 69 -4.63 -5.97 -4.84
C SER A 69 -5.62 -5.30 -3.90
N LEU A 70 -6.91 -5.59 -4.05
CA LEU A 70 -7.96 -4.99 -3.23
C LEU A 70 -7.86 -5.44 -1.76
N PHE A 71 -7.53 -6.71 -1.51
CA PHE A 71 -7.29 -7.24 -0.17
C PHE A 71 -6.15 -6.49 0.52
N VAL A 72 -5.02 -6.27 -0.17
CA VAL A 72 -3.88 -5.54 0.39
C VAL A 72 -4.27 -4.10 0.77
N GLU A 73 -4.99 -3.38 -0.09
CA GLU A 73 -5.47 -2.04 0.25
C GLU A 73 -6.47 -2.08 1.44
N PHE A 74 -7.35 -3.09 1.52
CA PHE A 74 -8.24 -3.23 2.69
C PHE A 74 -7.47 -3.50 3.98
N VAL A 75 -6.40 -4.30 3.95
CA VAL A 75 -5.51 -4.47 5.12
C VAL A 75 -4.94 -3.12 5.51
N MET A 76 -4.43 -2.33 4.55
CA MET A 76 -3.90 -0.99 4.83
C MET A 76 -4.94 -0.04 5.43
N LEU A 77 -6.16 -0.03 4.91
CA LEU A 77 -7.27 0.75 5.46
C LEU A 77 -7.58 0.36 6.91
N VAL A 78 -7.64 -0.94 7.20
CA VAL A 78 -7.88 -1.43 8.57
C VAL A 78 -6.76 -0.99 9.51
N LEU A 79 -5.49 -1.04 9.09
CA LEU A 79 -4.37 -0.57 9.90
C LEU A 79 -4.44 0.94 10.18
N VAL A 80 -4.76 1.76 9.18
CA VAL A 80 -4.92 3.21 9.34
C VAL A 80 -6.06 3.53 10.30
N LEU A 81 -7.22 2.88 10.14
CA LEU A 81 -8.37 3.05 11.03
C LEU A 81 -8.05 2.59 12.44
N TRP A 82 -7.39 1.44 12.59
CA TRP A 82 -6.97 0.93 13.89
C TRP A 82 -6.06 1.92 14.61
N TYR A 83 -5.06 2.46 13.93
CA TYR A 83 -4.16 3.46 14.51
C TYR A 83 -4.90 4.73 14.93
N LEU A 84 -5.91 5.17 14.18
CA LEU A 84 -6.72 6.34 14.54
C LEU A 84 -7.61 6.11 15.77
N VAL A 85 -8.11 4.88 15.98
CA VAL A 85 -8.99 4.54 17.12
C VAL A 85 -8.18 4.20 18.38
N MET A 86 -7.10 3.43 18.21
CA MET A 86 -6.22 3.00 19.29
C MET A 86 -4.77 3.42 18.96
N PRO A 87 -4.46 4.72 19.05
CA PRO A 87 -3.12 5.20 18.74
C PRO A 87 -2.13 4.76 19.81
N TYR A 88 -0.88 4.55 19.38
CA TYR A 88 0.26 4.25 20.25
C TYR A 88 0.19 2.89 20.98
N GLY A 89 1.27 2.56 21.66
CA GLY A 89 1.39 1.33 22.44
C GLY A 89 1.84 0.11 21.65
N TYR A 90 2.24 -0.91 22.41
CA TYR A 90 2.81 -2.15 21.88
C TYR A 90 1.84 -2.90 20.95
N THR A 91 0.57 -3.03 21.35
CA THR A 91 -0.44 -3.75 20.55
C THR A 91 -0.63 -3.13 19.17
N THR A 92 -0.74 -1.81 19.10
CA THR A 92 -0.88 -1.09 17.83
C THR A 92 0.40 -1.21 17.01
N ALA A 93 1.58 -1.06 17.62
CA ALA A 93 2.84 -1.25 16.93
C ALA A 93 2.96 -2.65 16.31
N LEU A 94 2.60 -3.70 17.07
CA LEU A 94 2.64 -5.08 16.63
C LEU A 94 1.62 -5.36 15.52
N LEU A 95 0.39 -4.86 15.64
CA LEU A 95 -0.65 -5.02 14.61
C LEU A 95 -0.26 -4.34 13.30
N VAL A 96 0.24 -3.11 13.38
CA VAL A 96 0.76 -2.38 12.20
C VAL A 96 1.90 -3.17 11.56
N TYR A 97 2.86 -3.64 12.36
CA TYR A 97 3.98 -4.44 11.87
C TYR A 97 3.52 -5.72 11.16
N LEU A 98 2.65 -6.52 11.80
CA LEU A 98 2.13 -7.76 11.23
C LEU A 98 1.30 -7.52 9.96
N GLY A 99 0.49 -6.46 9.95
CA GLY A 99 -0.27 -6.07 8.77
C GLY A 99 0.61 -5.69 7.59
N TYR A 100 1.70 -4.96 7.82
CA TYR A 100 2.70 -4.70 6.78
C TYR A 100 3.40 -5.98 6.30
N GLN A 101 3.76 -6.91 7.20
CA GLN A 101 4.33 -8.20 6.76
C GLN A 101 3.35 -8.96 5.86
N LEU A 102 2.06 -8.99 6.23
CA LEU A 102 1.02 -9.65 5.46
C LEU A 102 0.88 -9.07 4.04
N THR A 103 0.95 -7.74 3.89
CA THR A 103 0.88 -7.11 2.57
C THR A 103 2.15 -7.35 1.75
N PHE A 104 3.33 -7.29 2.39
CA PHE A 104 4.62 -7.54 1.75
C PHE A 104 4.79 -8.97 1.26
N MET A 105 4.14 -9.96 1.89
CA MET A 105 4.11 -11.34 1.38
C MET A 105 3.63 -11.43 -0.07
N PHE A 106 2.71 -10.55 -0.48
CA PHE A 106 2.18 -10.49 -1.85
C PHE A 106 2.98 -9.57 -2.78
N GLY A 107 4.01 -8.86 -2.30
CA GLY A 107 4.74 -7.85 -3.06
C GLY A 107 5.34 -8.40 -4.36
N SER A 108 6.13 -9.49 -4.26
CA SER A 108 6.74 -10.15 -5.42
C SER A 108 5.70 -10.69 -6.41
N TYR A 109 4.57 -11.20 -5.90
CA TYR A 109 3.44 -11.64 -6.72
C TYR A 109 2.85 -10.47 -7.51
N LEU A 110 2.54 -9.36 -6.84
CA LEU A 110 1.91 -8.19 -7.44
C LEU A 110 2.78 -7.61 -8.55
N VAL A 111 4.09 -7.44 -8.32
CA VAL A 111 5.03 -6.93 -9.35
C VAL A 111 5.08 -7.86 -10.57
N ARG A 112 5.08 -9.18 -10.36
CA ARG A 112 5.08 -10.15 -11.46
C ARG A 112 3.76 -10.15 -12.23
N ALA A 113 2.63 -10.04 -11.54
CA ALA A 113 1.32 -9.93 -12.16
C ALA A 113 1.21 -8.63 -12.98
N GLU A 114 1.72 -7.51 -12.48
CA GLU A 114 1.79 -6.23 -13.20
C GLU A 114 2.52 -6.37 -14.53
N THR A 115 3.73 -6.95 -14.52
CA THR A 115 4.53 -7.13 -15.74
C THR A 115 3.84 -8.04 -16.75
N LEU A 116 3.19 -9.13 -16.29
CA LEU A 116 2.48 -10.05 -17.18
C LEU A 116 1.22 -9.42 -17.81
N PHE A 117 0.47 -8.61 -17.06
CA PHE A 117 -0.80 -8.05 -17.55
C PHE A 117 -0.63 -6.72 -18.29
N LEU A 118 0.44 -5.96 -18.04
CA LEU A 118 0.74 -4.67 -18.68
C LEU A 118 1.84 -4.77 -19.75
N LYS A 119 1.85 -5.87 -20.52
CA LYS A 119 2.86 -6.34 -21.50
C LYS A 119 3.60 -5.32 -22.39
N ARG A 120 3.17 -4.06 -22.49
CA ARG A 120 3.82 -3.03 -23.32
C ARG A 120 4.91 -2.31 -22.52
N LYS A 121 6.17 -2.40 -22.99
CA LYS A 121 7.35 -1.72 -22.41
C LYS A 121 7.09 -0.25 -22.06
N LYS A 122 6.46 0.51 -22.97
CA LYS A 122 6.11 1.92 -22.73
C LYS A 122 5.20 2.09 -21.51
N ILE A 123 4.17 1.25 -21.36
CA ILE A 123 3.23 1.31 -20.22
C ILE A 123 3.95 0.99 -18.91
N LEU A 124 4.84 0.00 -18.91
CA LEU A 124 5.65 -0.36 -17.74
C LEU A 124 6.57 0.81 -17.33
N SER A 125 7.24 1.44 -18.28
CA SER A 125 8.06 2.64 -17.99
C SER A 125 7.25 3.78 -17.38
N TRP A 126 6.06 4.09 -17.92
CA TRP A 126 5.17 5.10 -17.33
C TRP A 126 4.67 4.71 -15.93
N LEU A 127 4.43 3.42 -15.70
CA LEU A 127 4.04 2.89 -14.40
C LEU A 127 5.16 3.10 -13.37
N ASP A 128 6.39 2.73 -13.72
CA ASP A 128 7.54 2.86 -12.82
C ASP A 128 7.86 4.33 -12.52
N MET A 129 7.80 5.21 -13.52
CA MET A 129 7.92 6.65 -13.32
C MET A 129 6.83 7.19 -12.37
N ALA A 130 5.58 6.76 -12.55
CA ALA A 130 4.49 7.19 -11.67
C ALA A 130 4.67 6.73 -10.22
N LYS A 131 5.17 5.49 -10.01
CA LYS A 131 5.47 4.96 -8.68
C LYS A 131 6.60 5.77 -8.00
N GLN A 132 7.69 6.04 -8.72
CA GLN A 132 8.81 6.84 -8.19
C GLN A 132 8.41 8.29 -7.90
N ALA A 133 7.70 8.94 -8.83
CA ALA A 133 7.21 10.31 -8.65
C ALA A 133 6.22 10.40 -7.49
N GLY A 134 5.29 9.43 -7.39
CA GLY A 134 4.35 9.33 -6.28
C GLY A 134 5.08 9.18 -4.94
N TYR A 135 6.01 8.23 -4.84
CA TYR A 135 6.81 8.02 -3.63
C TYR A 135 7.57 9.27 -3.21
N LEU A 136 8.28 9.93 -4.15
CA LEU A 136 8.99 11.17 -3.88
C LEU A 136 8.05 12.28 -3.40
N ALA A 137 6.93 12.48 -4.09
CA ALA A 137 5.93 13.47 -3.70
C ALA A 137 5.39 13.18 -2.30
N GLY A 138 5.16 11.91 -1.95
CA GLY A 138 4.73 11.50 -0.61
C GLY A 138 5.75 11.89 0.46
N MET A 139 7.04 11.61 0.21
CA MET A 139 8.10 12.00 1.15
C MET A 139 8.19 13.52 1.33
N VAL A 140 8.12 14.28 0.24
CA VAL A 140 8.14 15.76 0.29
C VAL A 140 6.94 16.30 1.06
N VAL A 141 5.73 15.78 0.79
CA VAL A 141 4.51 16.20 1.50
C VAL A 141 4.59 15.84 2.97
N SER A 142 5.07 14.65 3.33
CA SER A 142 5.26 14.26 4.74
C SER A 142 6.25 15.19 5.46
N TRP A 143 7.36 15.52 4.82
CA TRP A 143 8.33 16.46 5.38
C TRP A 143 7.74 17.86 5.59
N ILE A 144 7.03 18.40 4.59
CA ILE A 144 6.33 19.69 4.71
C ILE A 144 5.27 19.62 5.82
N PHE A 145 4.50 18.53 5.89
CA PHE A 145 3.46 18.32 6.87
C PHE A 145 4.00 18.39 8.30
N TYR A 146 5.08 17.66 8.59
CA TYR A 146 5.72 17.70 9.90
C TYR A 146 6.31 19.08 10.23
N LYS A 147 6.94 19.76 9.26
CA LYS A 147 7.45 21.12 9.47
C LYS A 147 6.33 22.12 9.73
N ALA A 148 5.20 21.99 9.03
CA ALA A 148 4.03 22.83 9.23
C ALA A 148 3.42 22.62 10.62
N LEU A 149 3.30 21.38 11.09
CA LEU A 149 2.84 21.06 12.45
C LEU A 149 3.69 21.73 13.53
N VAL A 150 5.01 21.70 13.37
CA VAL A 150 5.94 22.35 14.30
C VAL A 150 5.82 23.87 14.23
N TYR A 151 5.82 24.45 13.03
CA TYR A 151 5.92 25.90 12.86
C TYR A 151 4.62 26.64 13.17
N PHE A 152 3.47 26.12 12.71
CA PHE A 152 2.17 26.79 12.84
C PHE A 152 1.38 26.37 14.09
N TRP A 153 1.59 25.14 14.57
CA TRP A 153 0.81 24.58 15.70
C TRP A 153 1.67 24.18 16.91
N ALA A 154 2.99 24.41 16.87
CA ALA A 154 3.93 24.06 17.94
C ALA A 154 3.86 22.57 18.38
N VAL A 155 3.40 21.68 17.50
CA VAL A 155 3.32 20.24 17.79
C VAL A 155 4.70 19.64 17.59
N THR A 156 5.46 19.53 18.68
CA THR A 156 6.84 18.99 18.67
C THR A 156 6.90 17.50 18.97
N GLU A 157 5.87 16.94 19.59
CA GLU A 157 5.82 15.53 19.96
C GLU A 157 5.59 14.63 18.74
N HIS A 158 6.52 13.72 18.46
CA HIS A 158 6.48 12.84 17.28
C HIS A 158 5.23 11.95 17.24
N GLN A 159 4.76 11.48 18.39
CA GLN A 159 3.55 10.66 18.49
C GLN A 159 2.32 11.44 17.99
N ILE A 160 2.16 12.68 18.44
CA ILE A 160 1.05 13.54 18.02
C ILE A 160 1.15 13.88 16.53
N GLN A 161 2.35 14.18 16.04
CA GLN A 161 2.59 14.44 14.62
C GLN A 161 2.17 13.26 13.73
N VAL A 162 2.56 12.05 14.12
CA VAL A 162 2.20 10.84 13.39
C VAL A 162 0.70 10.59 13.43
N TYR A 163 0.03 10.82 14.56
CA TYR A 163 -1.43 10.74 14.65
C TYR A 163 -2.13 11.68 13.66
N TYR A 164 -1.72 12.94 13.56
CA TYR A 164 -2.28 13.85 12.57
C TYR A 164 -2.02 13.42 11.13
N LEU A 165 -0.84 12.86 10.85
CA LEU A 165 -0.53 12.33 9.52
C LEU A 165 -1.48 11.19 9.12
N HIS A 166 -1.97 10.37 10.08
CA HIS A 166 -2.88 9.27 9.78
C HIS A 166 -4.24 9.71 9.22
N TRP A 167 -4.69 10.94 9.52
CA TRP A 167 -5.86 11.50 8.85
C TRP A 167 -5.62 11.74 7.36
N LEU A 168 -4.44 12.22 6.98
CA LEU A 168 -4.04 12.36 5.57
C LEU A 168 -3.87 10.98 4.91
N LEU A 169 -3.31 10.00 5.63
CA LEU A 169 -3.20 8.62 5.17
C LEU A 169 -4.58 8.02 4.90
N LEU A 170 -5.57 8.25 5.77
CA LEU A 170 -6.93 7.74 5.59
C LEU A 170 -7.56 8.27 4.29
N VAL A 171 -7.49 9.57 4.04
CA VAL A 171 -8.03 10.19 2.81
C VAL A 171 -7.31 9.63 1.58
N THR A 172 -6.00 9.45 1.67
CA THR A 172 -5.19 8.89 0.58
C THR A 172 -5.57 7.43 0.32
N GLU A 173 -5.75 6.61 1.37
CA GLU A 173 -6.12 5.20 1.26
C GLU A 173 -7.51 4.99 0.65
N LEU A 174 -8.50 5.78 1.07
CA LEU A 174 -9.83 5.76 0.44
C LEU A 174 -9.76 6.10 -1.06
N SER A 175 -8.89 7.05 -1.42
CA SER A 175 -8.63 7.43 -2.81
C SER A 175 -7.97 6.29 -3.59
N ILE A 176 -7.02 5.57 -2.98
CA ILE A 176 -6.35 4.40 -3.56
C ILE A 176 -7.36 3.31 -3.88
N ILE A 177 -8.21 2.95 -2.93
CA ILE A 177 -9.25 1.93 -3.12
C ILE A 177 -10.20 2.32 -4.25
N ALA A 178 -10.67 3.58 -4.27
CA ALA A 178 -11.54 4.08 -5.33
C ALA A 178 -10.87 4.00 -6.72
N LEU A 179 -9.61 4.42 -6.83
CA LEU A 179 -8.83 4.36 -8.07
C LEU A 179 -8.55 2.92 -8.50
N LEU A 180 -8.27 2.02 -7.57
CA LEU A 180 -8.05 0.61 -7.83
C LEU A 180 -9.31 -0.03 -8.42
N VAL A 181 -10.47 0.16 -7.77
CA VAL A 181 -11.76 -0.33 -8.28
C VAL A 181 -12.04 0.23 -9.68
N GLY A 182 -11.79 1.52 -9.91
CA GLY A 182 -11.96 2.17 -11.21
C GLY A 182 -10.98 1.72 -12.30
N SER A 183 -9.90 1.01 -11.94
CA SER A 183 -8.87 0.54 -12.87
C SER A 183 -9.19 -0.80 -13.53
N PHE A 184 -10.18 -1.53 -13.03
CA PHE A 184 -10.57 -2.84 -13.56
C PHE A 184 -12.01 -2.83 -14.07
N GLU A 185 -12.21 -3.24 -15.32
CA GLU A 185 -13.54 -3.37 -15.91
C GLU A 185 -13.99 -4.83 -15.99
N LYS A 186 -15.26 -5.08 -15.63
CA LYS A 186 -15.94 -6.33 -15.93
C LYS A 186 -16.25 -6.34 -17.43
N VAL A 187 -15.70 -7.31 -18.16
CA VAL A 187 -16.03 -7.51 -19.58
C VAL A 187 -17.47 -8.02 -19.62
N LYS A 188 -18.43 -7.18 -20.02
CA LYS A 188 -19.79 -7.64 -20.38
C LYS A 188 -19.62 -8.60 -21.57
N LYS A 189 -20.01 -9.87 -21.40
CA LYS A 189 -20.24 -10.74 -22.56
C LYS A 189 -21.31 -10.05 -23.40
N ARG A 190 -20.99 -9.60 -24.61
CA ARG A 190 -22.03 -9.32 -25.62
C ARG A 190 -22.78 -10.64 -25.79
N ALA A 191 -24.05 -10.66 -25.41
CA ALA A 191 -24.94 -11.74 -25.83
C ALA A 191 -24.94 -11.70 -27.35
N SER A 192 -24.37 -12.74 -27.97
CA SER A 192 -24.51 -12.94 -29.41
C SER A 192 -25.97 -13.28 -29.65
N VAL A 193 -26.76 -12.29 -30.06
CA VAL A 193 -28.01 -12.55 -30.76
C VAL A 193 -27.60 -13.16 -32.09
N ARG A 194 -27.84 -14.46 -32.23
CA ARG A 194 -27.85 -15.16 -33.52
C ARG A 194 -29.18 -14.91 -34.19
#